data_AF-A0A1H5U0R8-F1
#
_entry.id   AF-A0A1H5U0R8-F1
#
_cell.length_a   1.000
_cell.length_b   1.000
_cell.length_c   1.000
_cell.angle_alpha   90.00
_cell.angle_beta   90.00
_cell.angle_gamma   90.00
#
_symmetry.space_group_name_H-M   'P 1'
#
loop_
_entity.id
_entity.type
_entity.pdbx_description
1 polymer ?
#
loop_
_entity_poly.entity_id
_entity_poly.type
_entity_poly.pdbx_seq_one_letter_code
_entity_poly.pdbx_strand_id
1 'polypeptide(L)'
;MGTKAAKKNRTRNHQVNFYMNDEEYRKLTKLVTESGLNKQTYLINATLGATLANPEALKDIPQLLSELTELLNQFKGIGINCNQMAKIANTYNQPANENELKELANDIHETGKEVLPLCQSLKLLIRELNLQQH
;
A
#
# COMPACT_ATOMS: atom_id res chain seq x y z
N MET A 1 21.93 -6.86 -39.59
CA MET A 1 21.04 -6.78 -38.42
C MET A 1 21.89 -7.04 -37.17
N GLY A 2 22.32 -5.98 -36.47
CA GLY A 2 23.14 -6.12 -35.27
C GLY A 2 22.25 -6.32 -34.05
N THR A 3 22.32 -7.49 -33.42
CA THR A 3 21.70 -7.75 -32.12
C THR A 3 22.39 -6.88 -31.07
N LYS A 4 21.69 -5.88 -30.53
CA LYS A 4 22.12 -5.14 -29.34
C LYS A 4 22.17 -6.13 -28.18
N ALA A 5 23.37 -6.63 -27.86
CA ALA A 5 23.60 -7.38 -26.64
C ALA A 5 23.22 -6.48 -25.44
N ALA A 6 22.23 -6.92 -24.67
CA ALA A 6 21.79 -6.23 -23.47
C ALA A 6 22.99 -6.01 -22.55
N LYS A 7 23.20 -4.76 -22.12
CA LYS A 7 24.31 -4.33 -21.28
C LYS A 7 24.27 -5.12 -19.96
N LYS A 8 25.11 -6.17 -19.86
CA LYS A 8 25.25 -7.02 -18.66
C LYS A 8 25.45 -6.12 -17.44
N ASN A 9 24.63 -6.30 -16.41
CA ASN A 9 24.67 -5.49 -15.19
C ASN A 9 26.01 -5.75 -14.47
N ARG A 10 26.99 -4.84 -14.62
CA ARG A 10 28.41 -5.00 -14.22
C ARG A 10 28.67 -4.78 -12.71
N THR A 11 27.63 -4.74 -11.89
CA THR A 11 27.73 -4.39 -10.46
C THR A 11 27.82 -5.61 -9.55
N ARG A 12 27.46 -6.82 -10.00
CA ARG A 12 27.46 -8.05 -9.20
C ARG A 12 28.44 -9.08 -9.79
N ASN A 13 29.69 -9.03 -9.32
CA ASN A 13 30.82 -9.74 -9.94
C ASN A 13 31.28 -11.01 -9.20
N HIS A 14 30.69 -11.31 -8.03
CA HIS A 14 31.02 -12.50 -7.23
C HIS A 14 29.88 -13.51 -7.26
N GLN A 15 30.21 -14.79 -7.46
CA GLN A 15 29.28 -15.91 -7.40
C GLN A 15 29.47 -16.68 -6.09
N VAL A 16 28.37 -17.03 -5.44
CA VAL A 16 28.34 -17.86 -4.23
C VAL A 16 27.43 -19.05 -4.49
N ASN A 17 27.88 -20.25 -4.16
CA ASN A 17 27.12 -21.49 -4.31
C ASN A 17 26.98 -22.17 -2.93
N PHE A 18 25.82 -22.76 -2.67
CA PHE A 18 25.51 -23.47 -1.43
C PHE A 18 24.93 -24.85 -1.73
N TYR A 19 25.27 -25.84 -0.92
CA TYR A 19 24.56 -27.11 -0.87
C TYR A 19 23.57 -27.04 0.29
N MET A 20 22.34 -27.49 0.05
CA MET A 20 21.24 -27.48 1.02
C MET A 20 20.60 -28.86 1.06
N ASN A 21 20.16 -29.30 2.23
CA ASN A 21 19.24 -30.42 2.34
C ASN A 21 17.81 -30.01 1.94
N ASP A 22 16.91 -30.99 1.81
CA ASP A 22 15.53 -30.73 1.37
C ASP A 22 14.76 -29.80 2.30
N GLU A 23 15.00 -29.87 3.62
CA GLU A 23 14.32 -29.03 4.61
C GLU A 23 14.77 -27.57 4.50
N GLU A 24 16.08 -27.34 4.40
CA GLU A 24 16.70 -26.02 4.20
C GLU A 24 16.22 -25.38 2.90
N TYR A 25 16.24 -26.16 1.80
CA TYR A 25 15.79 -25.68 0.50
C TYR A 25 14.30 -25.31 0.51
N ARG A 26 13.46 -26.10 1.19
CA ARG A 26 12.04 -25.81 1.36
C ARG A 26 11.81 -24.53 2.16
N LYS A 27 12.52 -24.34 3.27
CA LYS A 27 12.44 -23.12 4.09
C LYS A 27 12.86 -21.88 3.30
N LEU A 28 14.01 -21.92 2.62
CA LEU A 28 14.47 -20.81 1.80
C LEU A 28 13.47 -20.47 0.68
N THR A 29 12.96 -21.49 -0.02
CA THR A 29 12.00 -21.29 -1.10
C THR A 29 10.71 -20.66 -0.60
N LYS A 30 10.22 -21.10 0.56
CA LYS A 30 9.05 -20.50 1.21
C LYS A 30 9.32 -19.03 1.54
N LEU A 31 10.41 -18.72 2.25
CA LEU A 31 10.73 -17.33 2.65
C LEU A 31 10.94 -16.39 1.47
N VAL A 32 11.61 -16.85 0.42
CA VAL A 32 11.79 -16.07 -0.83
C VAL A 32 10.43 -15.80 -1.46
N THR A 33 9.55 -16.81 -1.55
CA THR A 33 8.22 -16.67 -2.14
C THR A 33 7.37 -15.67 -1.35
N GLU A 34 7.35 -15.79 -0.03
CA GLU A 34 6.57 -14.90 0.83
C GLU A 34 7.11 -13.47 0.85
N SER A 35 8.42 -13.28 0.67
CA SER A 35 9.02 -11.94 0.56
C SER A 35 8.68 -11.20 -0.74
N GLY A 36 8.20 -11.91 -1.77
CA GLY A 36 7.98 -11.35 -3.12
C GLY A 36 9.28 -10.95 -3.86
N LEU A 37 10.45 -11.21 -3.28
CA LEU A 37 11.75 -10.93 -3.87
C LEU A 37 12.26 -12.14 -4.66
N ASN A 38 13.15 -11.92 -5.61
CA ASN A 38 13.91 -13.02 -6.20
C ASN A 38 14.97 -13.54 -5.20
N LYS A 39 15.40 -14.79 -5.36
CA LYS A 39 16.38 -15.45 -4.47
C LYS A 39 17.64 -14.62 -4.22
N GLN A 40 18.18 -13.98 -5.27
CA GLN A 40 19.41 -13.19 -5.18
C GLN A 40 19.20 -11.92 -4.33
N THR A 41 18.13 -11.18 -4.58
CA THR A 41 17.80 -9.98 -3.79
C THR A 41 17.50 -10.34 -2.34
N TYR A 42 16.72 -11.40 -2.11
CA TYR A 42 16.41 -11.88 -0.76
C TYR A 42 17.69 -12.21 0.03
N LEU A 43 18.58 -13.02 -0.55
CA LEU A 43 19.83 -13.42 0.10
C LEU A 43 20.77 -12.24 0.35
N ILE A 44 20.91 -11.31 -0.61
CA ILE A 44 21.74 -10.11 -0.43
C ILE A 44 21.17 -9.20 0.67
N ASN A 45 19.86 -9.01 0.69
CA ASN A 45 19.22 -8.19 1.72
C ASN A 45 19.36 -8.83 3.11
N ALA A 46 19.18 -10.16 3.20
CA ALA A 46 19.38 -10.91 4.44
C ALA A 46 20.82 -10.78 4.97
N THR A 47 21.83 -10.86 4.10
CA THR A 47 23.24 -10.77 4.53
C THR A 47 23.67 -9.35 4.86
N LEU A 48 23.06 -8.34 4.25
CA LEU A 48 23.30 -6.93 4.58
C LEU A 48 22.52 -6.44 5.81
N GLY A 49 21.76 -7.32 6.47
CA GLY A 49 20.92 -6.96 7.61
C GLY A 49 19.75 -6.04 7.25
N ALA A 50 19.39 -5.95 5.96
CA ALA A 50 18.20 -5.22 5.55
C ALA A 50 16.97 -5.97 6.07
N THR A 51 16.06 -5.26 6.74
CA THR A 51 14.81 -5.82 7.22
C THR A 51 14.04 -6.44 6.06
N LEU A 52 14.03 -7.77 6.00
CA LEU A 52 13.17 -8.52 5.10
C LEU A 52 11.78 -8.44 5.69
N ALA A 53 10.81 -7.91 4.93
CA ALA A 53 9.46 -7.77 5.43
C ALA A 53 8.92 -9.14 5.87
N ASN A 54 8.47 -9.22 7.12
CA ASN A 54 7.83 -10.41 7.66
C ASN A 54 6.42 -10.52 7.03
N PRO A 55 6.10 -11.61 6.32
CA PRO A 55 4.80 -11.79 5.66
C PRO A 55 3.62 -11.66 6.63
N GLU A 56 3.80 -12.10 7.88
CA GLU A 56 2.77 -11.95 8.92
C GLU A 56 2.56 -10.48 9.32
N ALA A 57 3.64 -9.69 9.40
CA ALA A 57 3.56 -8.26 9.73
C ALA A 57 2.97 -7.41 8.58
N LEU A 58 2.87 -7.97 7.36
CA LEU A 58 2.26 -7.30 6.21
C LEU A 58 0.85 -7.81 5.88
N LYS A 59 0.33 -8.79 6.61
CA LYS A 59 -0.93 -9.47 6.28
C LYS A 59 -2.13 -8.52 6.21
N ASP A 60 -2.14 -7.48 7.03
CA ASP A 60 -3.27 -6.55 7.14
C ASP A 60 -3.19 -5.38 6.14
N ILE A 61 -2.06 -5.23 5.43
CA ILE A 61 -1.86 -4.14 4.45
C ILE A 61 -2.90 -4.17 3.32
N PRO A 62 -3.21 -5.30 2.68
CA PRO A 62 -4.19 -5.32 1.59
C PRO A 62 -5.57 -4.85 2.03
N GLN A 63 -6.00 -5.22 3.25
CA GLN A 63 -7.27 -4.79 3.79
C GLN A 63 -7.26 -3.29 4.10
N LEU A 64 -6.20 -2.78 4.75
CA LEU A 64 -6.07 -1.35 5.02
C LEU A 64 -6.05 -0.51 3.73
N LEU A 65 -5.41 -1.00 2.67
CA LEU A 65 -5.42 -0.35 1.35
C LEU A 65 -6.81 -0.34 0.71
N SER A 66 -7.60 -1.39 0.91
CA SER A 66 -8.98 -1.45 0.43
C SER A 66 -9.84 -0.40 1.12
N GLU A 67 -9.80 -0.35 2.46
CA GLU A 67 -10.56 0.62 3.25
C GLU A 67 -10.15 2.07 2.94
N LEU A 68 -8.85 2.33 2.72
CA LEU A 68 -8.37 3.64 2.24
C LEU A 68 -8.89 4.00 0.84
N THR A 69 -9.03 3.00 -0.05
CA THR A 69 -9.55 3.22 -1.41
C THR A 69 -11.04 3.55 -1.38
N GLU A 70 -11.81 2.87 -0.53
CA GLU A 70 -13.23 3.15 -0.31
C GLU A 70 -13.43 4.57 0.22
N LEU A 71 -12.68 4.95 1.27
CA LEU A 71 -12.70 6.29 1.84
C LEU A 71 -12.34 7.36 0.79
N LEU A 72 -11.32 7.12 -0.03
CA LEU A 72 -10.95 8.03 -1.13
C LEU A 72 -12.09 8.21 -2.15
N ASN A 73 -12.83 7.14 -2.44
CA ASN A 73 -13.96 7.20 -3.36
C ASN A 73 -15.14 7.98 -2.75
N GLN A 74 -15.42 7.82 -1.46
CA GLN A 74 -16.41 8.64 -0.74
C GLN A 74 -16.05 10.13 -0.81
N PHE A 75 -14.80 10.49 -0.50
CA PHE A 75 -14.32 11.88 -0.62
C PHE A 75 -14.45 12.45 -2.02
N LYS A 76 -14.17 11.66 -3.06
CA LYS A 76 -14.39 12.09 -4.45
C LYS A 76 -15.86 12.33 -4.73
N GLY A 77 -16.76 11.48 -4.24
CA GLY A 77 -18.21 11.65 -4.35
C GLY A 77 -18.68 12.95 -3.73
N ILE A 78 -18.25 13.23 -2.48
CA ILE A 78 -18.51 14.51 -1.79
C ILE A 78 -18.02 15.69 -2.62
N GLY A 79 -16.78 15.63 -3.15
CA GLY A 79 -16.22 16.69 -3.98
C GLY A 79 -17.00 16.93 -5.28
N ILE A 80 -17.50 15.87 -5.91
CA ILE A 80 -18.37 15.96 -7.09
C ILE A 80 -19.69 16.65 -6.71
N ASN A 81 -20.33 16.25 -5.61
CA ASN A 81 -21.59 16.85 -5.15
C ASN A 81 -21.42 18.34 -4.81
N CYS A 82 -20.35 18.71 -4.10
CA CYS A 82 -19.98 20.10 -3.85
C CYS A 82 -19.86 20.92 -5.15
N ASN A 83 -19.14 20.38 -6.14
CA ASN A 83 -18.95 21.05 -7.42
C ASN A 83 -20.25 21.20 -8.21
N GLN A 84 -21.15 20.20 -8.15
CA GLN A 84 -22.46 20.26 -8.77
C GLN A 84 -23.32 21.37 -8.15
N MET A 85 -23.39 21.43 -6.82
CA MET A 85 -24.13 22.47 -6.09
C MET A 85 -23.59 23.87 -6.41
N ALA A 86 -22.25 24.04 -6.39
CA ALA A 86 -21.62 25.31 -6.74
C ALA A 86 -21.94 25.73 -8.18
N LYS A 87 -21.91 24.78 -9.13
CA LYS A 87 -22.25 25.04 -10.53
C LYS A 87 -23.69 25.48 -10.70
N ILE A 88 -24.64 24.79 -10.06
CA ILE A 88 -26.07 25.16 -10.09
C ILE A 88 -26.25 26.55 -9.50
N ALA A 89 -25.66 26.81 -8.33
CA ALA A 89 -25.78 28.09 -7.66
C ALA A 89 -25.25 29.27 -8.49
N ASN A 90 -24.08 29.09 -9.10
CA ASN A 90 -23.47 30.12 -9.95
C ASN A 90 -24.18 30.30 -11.29
N THR A 91 -24.79 29.24 -11.84
CA THR A 91 -25.46 29.30 -13.16
C THR A 91 -26.86 29.92 -13.04
N TYR A 92 -27.60 29.55 -11.99
CA TYR A 92 -29.01 29.92 -11.83
C TYR A 92 -29.23 31.01 -10.77
N ASN A 93 -28.18 31.49 -10.08
CA ASN A 93 -28.27 32.40 -8.92
C ASN A 93 -29.24 31.88 -7.83
N GLN A 94 -29.33 30.56 -7.68
CA GLN A 94 -30.19 29.90 -6.70
C GLN A 94 -29.33 29.18 -5.67
N PRO A 95 -29.56 29.37 -4.36
CA PRO A 95 -28.82 28.61 -3.36
C PRO A 95 -29.11 27.10 -3.50
N ALA A 96 -28.14 26.29 -3.07
CA ALA A 96 -28.32 24.84 -2.99
C ALA A 96 -29.52 24.49 -2.09
N ASN A 97 -30.19 23.39 -2.40
CA ASN A 97 -31.35 22.95 -1.62
C ASN A 97 -30.92 22.58 -0.18
N GLU A 98 -31.75 22.92 0.81
CA GLU A 98 -31.49 22.57 2.21
C GLU A 98 -31.32 21.05 2.42
N ASN A 99 -32.09 20.23 1.70
CA ASN A 99 -31.97 18.76 1.79
C ASN A 99 -30.64 18.28 1.21
N GLU A 100 -30.23 18.81 0.05
CA GLU A 100 -28.94 18.51 -0.57
C GLU A 100 -27.78 18.88 0.37
N LEU A 101 -27.86 20.05 1.03
CA LEU A 101 -26.87 20.50 2.00
C LEU A 101 -26.81 19.59 3.24
N LYS A 102 -27.97 19.12 3.73
CA LYS A 102 -28.03 18.18 4.87
C LYS A 102 -27.44 16.82 4.51
N GLU A 103 -27.74 16.30 3.32
CA GLU A 103 -27.17 15.06 2.81
C GLU A 103 -25.65 15.18 2.69
N LEU A 104 -25.16 16.26 2.06
CA LEU A 104 -23.72 16.51 1.94
C LEU A 104 -23.02 16.64 3.31
N ALA A 105 -23.64 17.34 4.26
CA ALA A 105 -23.11 17.45 5.62
C ALA A 105 -23.06 16.10 6.34
N ASN A 106 -24.07 15.26 6.13
CA ASN A 106 -24.11 13.90 6.68
C ASN A 106 -23.02 13.02 6.05
N ASP A 107 -22.85 13.05 4.73
CA ASP A 107 -21.82 12.30 4.03
C ASP A 107 -20.41 12.68 4.51
N ILE A 108 -20.14 13.98 4.69
CA ILE A 108 -18.88 14.48 5.26
C ILE A 108 -18.68 13.96 6.68
N HIS A 109 -19.72 13.97 7.51
CA HIS A 109 -19.65 13.53 8.90
C HIS A 109 -19.39 12.03 9.03
N GLU A 110 -20.12 11.20 8.28
CA GLU A 110 -19.94 9.75 8.29
C GLU A 110 -18.58 9.36 7.71
N THR A 111 -18.17 9.95 6.57
CA THR A 111 -16.81 9.75 6.01
C THR A 111 -15.76 10.15 7.04
N GLY A 112 -15.95 11.26 7.75
CA GLY A 112 -15.04 11.73 8.80
C GLY A 112 -14.88 10.76 9.97
N LYS A 113 -15.93 10.02 10.35
CA LYS A 113 -15.86 8.99 11.39
C LYS A 113 -14.99 7.80 10.97
N GLU A 114 -15.00 7.43 9.70
CA GLU A 114 -14.22 6.30 9.17
C GLU A 114 -12.71 6.59 9.12
N VAL A 115 -12.30 7.86 9.03
CA VAL A 115 -10.89 8.28 8.97
C VAL A 115 -10.12 7.95 10.25
N LEU A 116 -10.75 8.15 11.42
CA LEU A 116 -10.03 8.06 12.71
C LEU A 116 -9.58 6.62 13.02
N PRO A 117 -10.44 5.58 12.91
CA PRO A 117 -10.02 4.18 13.03
C PRO A 117 -8.90 3.81 12.05
N LEU A 118 -9.02 4.21 10.78
CA LEU A 118 -7.99 3.95 9.76
C LEU A 118 -6.62 4.52 10.15
N CYS A 119 -6.62 5.76 10.65
CA CYS A 119 -5.41 6.40 11.16
C CYS A 119 -4.81 5.66 12.37
N GLN A 120 -5.64 5.05 13.22
CA GLN A 120 -5.18 4.25 14.35
C GLN A 120 -4.57 2.92 13.88
N SER A 121 -5.24 2.21 12.96
CA SER A 121 -4.74 0.97 12.36
C SER A 121 -3.38 1.18 11.68
N LEU A 122 -3.23 2.27 10.92
CA LEU A 122 -1.95 2.62 10.28
C LEU A 122 -0.84 2.89 11.30
N LYS A 123 -1.15 3.59 12.41
CA LYS A 123 -0.18 3.83 13.50
C LYS A 123 0.28 2.53 14.16
N LEU A 124 -0.62 1.56 14.35
CA LEU A 124 -0.28 0.26 14.93
C LEU A 124 0.62 -0.54 13.99
N LEU A 125 0.26 -0.61 12.70
CA LEU A 125 1.05 -1.29 11.69
C LEU A 125 2.48 -0.71 11.59
N ILE A 126 2.62 0.63 11.60
CA ILE A 126 3.94 1.27 11.58
C ILE A 126 4.76 0.90 12.83
N ARG A 127 4.13 0.82 14.00
CA ARG A 127 4.82 0.40 15.23
C ARG A 127 5.30 -1.04 15.14
N GLU A 128 4.45 -1.95 14.67
CA GLU A 128 4.81 -3.36 14.47
C GLU A 128 5.98 -3.50 13.49
N LEU A 129 5.94 -2.80 12.36
CA LEU A 129 7.03 -2.81 11.39
C LEU A 129 8.34 -2.27 11.98
N ASN A 130 8.28 -1.22 12.81
CA ASN A 130 9.47 -0.67 13.48
C ASN A 130 10.03 -1.61 14.56
N LEU A 131 9.17 -2.33 15.30
CA LEU A 131 9.60 -3.29 16.32
C LEU A 131 10.29 -4.52 15.71
N GLN A 132 9.98 -4.89 14.47
CA GLN A 132 10.65 -5.98 13.75
C GLN A 132 12.02 -5.57 13.15
N GLN A 133 12.44 -4.31 13.28
CA GLN A 133 13.75 -3.81 12.80
C GLN A 133 14.86 -3.80 13.87
N HIS A 134 14.55 -4.21 15.10
CA HIS A 134 15.48 -4.30 16.24
C HIS A 134 15.55 -5.74 16.77
#